data_AF-K5UJC3-F1
#
_entry.id   AF-K5UJC3-F1
#
_cell.length_a   1.000
_cell.length_b   1.000
_cell.length_c   1.000
_cell.angle_alpha   90.00
_cell.angle_beta   90.00
_cell.angle_gamma   90.00
#
_symmetry.space_group_name_H-M   'P 1'
#
loop_
_entity.id
_entity.type
_entity.pdbx_description
1 polymer ?
#
loop_
_entity_poly.entity_id
_entity_poly.type
_entity_poly.pdbx_seq_one_letter_code
_entity_poly.pdbx_strand_id
1 'polypeptide(L)'
;MSYGNILQYMAKVGWFAQDAIRLIYQVVSGLAYLHGKGIVHGDLHVRNILVDVARDVRLADFGLSNFSDAALSCSSAQPGATRCMAPEIFDPDRFRLPRAQHTPASDMYSFGQTTWQVGI
;
A
#
# COMPACT_ATOMS: atom_id res chain seq x y z
N MET A 1 -1.16 12.74 -10.68
CA MET A 1 -2.10 13.47 -9.79
C MET A 1 -1.48 14.78 -9.35
N SER A 2 -2.28 15.84 -9.18
CA SER A 2 -1.80 17.22 -9.00
C SER A 2 -1.03 17.48 -7.71
N TYR A 3 -1.34 16.77 -6.61
CA TYR A 3 -0.56 16.89 -5.36
C TYR A 3 0.59 15.90 -5.27
N GLY A 4 0.60 14.85 -6.09
CA GLY A 4 1.61 13.80 -6.08
C GLY A 4 1.26 12.68 -5.09
N ASN A 5 2.28 12.10 -4.47
CA ASN A 5 2.10 11.07 -3.43
C ASN A 5 1.80 11.70 -2.06
N ILE A 6 1.41 10.86 -1.09
CA ILE A 6 0.99 11.32 0.23
C ILE A 6 2.07 12.15 0.94
N LEU A 7 3.35 11.78 0.83
CA LEU A 7 4.45 12.55 1.45
C LEU A 7 4.61 13.93 0.80
N GLN A 8 4.46 14.02 -0.52
CA GLN A 8 4.50 15.29 -1.24
C GLN A 8 3.29 16.18 -0.89
N TYR A 9 2.12 15.57 -0.69
CA TYR A 9 0.93 16.27 -0.22
C TYR A 9 1.14 16.82 1.20
N MET A 10 1.65 16.01 2.12
CA MET A 10 1.97 16.40 3.49
C MET A 10 2.93 17.59 3.55
N ALA A 11 3.99 17.55 2.74
CA ALA A 11 4.97 18.63 2.67
C ALA A 11 4.39 19.96 2.14
N LYS A 12 3.35 19.91 1.30
CA LYS A 12 2.71 21.09 0.69
C LYS A 12 1.64 21.72 1.56
N VAL A 13 0.80 20.90 2.22
CA VAL A 13 -0.41 21.37 2.92
C VAL A 13 -0.19 21.52 4.42
N GLY A 14 0.85 20.92 4.98
CA GLY A 14 1.05 20.80 6.42
C GLY A 14 0.37 19.56 6.98
N TRP A 15 0.88 19.06 8.11
CA TRP A 15 0.39 17.82 8.73
C TRP A 15 -0.49 18.11 9.93
N PHE A 16 -1.80 17.86 9.79
CA PHE A 16 -2.77 17.93 10.87
C PHE A 16 -3.33 16.52 11.13
N ALA A 17 -3.47 16.14 12.39
CA ALA A 17 -3.95 14.81 12.78
C ALA A 17 -5.32 14.45 12.16
N GLN A 18 -6.19 15.45 11.96
CA GLN A 18 -7.51 15.25 11.34
C GLN A 18 -7.40 14.87 9.85
N ASP A 19 -6.48 15.51 9.12
CA ASP A 19 -6.21 15.15 7.71
C ASP A 19 -5.58 13.77 7.62
N ALA A 20 -4.67 13.43 8.53
CA ALA A 20 -4.02 12.12 8.59
C ALA A 20 -5.05 10.98 8.75
N ILE A 21 -5.97 11.12 9.71
CA ILE A 21 -7.03 10.13 9.95
C ILE A 21 -7.92 9.99 8.70
N ARG A 22 -8.31 11.10 8.08
CA ARG A 22 -9.14 11.09 6.86
C ARG A 22 -8.44 10.36 5.71
N LEU A 23 -7.16 10.66 5.46
CA LEU A 23 -6.39 10.02 4.38
C LEU A 23 -6.23 8.52 4.64
N ILE A 24 -5.88 8.12 5.87
CA ILE A 24 -5.74 6.70 6.23
C ILE A 24 -7.06 5.95 6.11
N TYR A 25 -8.16 6.57 6.52
CA TYR A 25 -9.50 6.00 6.33
C TYR A 25 -9.80 5.75 4.85
N GLN A 26 -9.43 6.67 3.97
CA GLN A 26 -9.61 6.48 2.53
C GLN A 26 -8.69 5.37 1.96
N VAL A 27 -7.45 5.26 2.45
CA VAL A 27 -6.54 4.16 2.06
C VAL A 27 -7.15 2.81 2.41
N VAL A 28 -7.57 2.61 3.67
CA VAL A 28 -8.13 1.32 4.11
C VAL A 28 -9.49 1.04 3.46
N SER A 29 -10.29 2.08 3.17
CA SER A 29 -11.53 1.92 2.40
C SER A 29 -11.26 1.45 0.97
N GLY A 30 -10.22 1.98 0.33
CA GLY A 30 -9.77 1.53 -0.98
C GLY A 30 -9.29 0.07 -0.96
N LEU A 31 -8.50 -0.32 0.05
CA LEU A 31 -8.08 -1.71 0.23
C LEU A 31 -9.26 -2.65 0.45
N ALA A 32 -10.19 -2.29 1.34
CA ALA A 32 -11.39 -3.07 1.61
C ALA A 32 -12.23 -3.28 0.33
N TYR A 33 -12.33 -2.25 -0.52
CA TYR A 33 -12.96 -2.37 -1.83
C TYR A 33 -12.24 -3.38 -2.73
N LEU A 34 -10.91 -3.29 -2.85
CA LEU A 34 -10.12 -4.23 -3.67
C LEU A 34 -10.25 -5.67 -3.16
N HIS A 35 -10.10 -5.87 -1.86
CA HIS A 35 -10.21 -7.19 -1.22
C HIS A 35 -11.62 -7.77 -1.41
N GLY A 36 -12.67 -6.95 -1.32
CA GLY A 36 -14.05 -7.34 -1.63
C GLY A 36 -14.28 -7.72 -3.10
N LYS A 37 -13.37 -7.36 -4.00
CA LYS A 37 -13.34 -7.79 -5.41
C LYS A 37 -12.38 -8.96 -5.66
N GLY A 38 -11.76 -9.52 -4.62
CA GLY A 38 -10.75 -10.57 -4.75
C GLY A 38 -9.41 -10.07 -5.32
N ILE A 39 -9.18 -8.76 -5.30
CA ILE A 39 -7.96 -8.13 -5.81
C ILE A 39 -7.07 -7.80 -4.62
N VAL A 40 -5.82 -8.28 -4.65
CA VAL A 40 -4.77 -7.88 -3.70
C VAL A 40 -3.93 -6.79 -4.36
N HIS A 41 -3.60 -5.73 -3.63
CA HIS A 41 -2.77 -4.65 -4.19
C HIS A 41 -1.32 -5.10 -4.39
N GLY A 42 -0.73 -5.76 -3.39
CA GLY A 42 0.60 -6.38 -3.47
C GLY A 42 1.80 -5.43 -3.35
N ASP A 43 1.61 -4.12 -3.57
CA ASP A 43 2.68 -3.11 -3.54
C ASP A 43 2.22 -1.80 -2.88
N LEU A 44 1.48 -1.91 -1.78
CA LEU A 44 1.03 -0.73 -1.06
C LEU A 44 2.19 -0.07 -0.31
N HIS A 45 2.49 1.19 -0.62
CA HIS A 45 3.41 2.03 0.15
C HIS A 45 3.15 3.52 -0.09
N VAL A 46 3.79 4.40 0.69
CA VAL A 46 3.59 5.86 0.64
C VAL A 46 3.69 6.51 -0.75
N ARG A 47 4.40 5.90 -1.72
CA ARG A 47 4.52 6.47 -3.08
C ARG A 47 3.35 6.08 -3.99
N ASN A 48 2.70 4.96 -3.68
CA ASN A 48 1.55 4.42 -4.40
C ASN A 48 0.21 4.92 -3.84
N ILE A 49 0.26 5.74 -2.78
CA ILE A 49 -0.87 6.50 -2.26
C ILE A 49 -0.78 7.91 -2.83
N LEU A 50 -1.65 8.22 -3.78
CA LEU A 50 -1.70 9.52 -4.45
C LEU A 50 -2.85 10.37 -3.92
N VAL A 51 -2.68 11.69 -3.99
CA VAL A 51 -3.72 12.64 -3.58
C VAL A 51 -4.14 13.49 -4.79
N ASP A 52 -5.43 13.51 -5.09
CA ASP A 52 -5.99 14.27 -6.20
C ASP A 52 -6.37 15.71 -5.83
N VAL A 53 -6.85 16.48 -6.82
CA VAL A 53 -7.20 17.90 -6.63
C VAL A 53 -8.31 18.12 -5.59
N ALA A 54 -9.15 17.12 -5.34
CA ALA A 54 -10.19 17.16 -4.32
C ALA A 54 -9.65 16.82 -2.92
N ARG A 55 -8.33 16.58 -2.80
CA ARG A 55 -7.64 16.11 -1.59
C ARG A 55 -8.06 14.69 -1.18
N ASP A 56 -8.54 13.90 -2.12
CA ASP A 56 -8.91 12.51 -1.90
C ASP A 56 -7.78 11.56 -2.31
N VAL A 57 -7.67 10.48 -1.55
CA VAL A 57 -6.70 9.42 -1.79
C VAL A 57 -7.13 8.56 -2.98
N ARG A 58 -6.16 8.24 -3.83
CA ARG A 58 -6.28 7.14 -4.79
C ARG A 58 -5.09 6.21 -4.68
N LEU A 59 -5.40 4.92 -4.60
CA LEU A 59 -4.42 3.86 -4.69
C LEU A 59 -3.96 3.74 -6.15
N ALA A 60 -2.66 3.63 -6.35
CA ALA A 60 -2.01 3.59 -7.65
C ALA A 60 -1.02 2.42 -7.72
N ASP A 61 -0.56 2.13 -8.93
CA ASP A 61 0.40 1.08 -9.22
C ASP A 61 -0.04 -0.32 -8.75
N PHE A 62 -0.96 -0.87 -9.53
CA PHE A 62 -1.44 -2.24 -9.39
C PHE A 62 -0.53 -3.24 -10.13
N GLY A 63 0.75 -2.90 -10.36
CA GLY A 63 1.69 -3.74 -11.12
C GLY A 63 1.93 -5.12 -10.50
N LEU A 64 1.69 -5.27 -9.21
CA LEU A 64 1.76 -6.54 -8.46
C LEU A 64 0.39 -7.11 -8.10
N SER A 65 -0.68 -6.52 -8.62
CA SER A 65 -2.03 -6.98 -8.32
C SER A 65 -2.30 -8.31 -9.01
N ASN A 66 -2.27 -9.37 -8.22
CA ASN A 66 -2.54 -10.70 -8.71
C ASN A 66 -4.04 -10.93 -8.77
N PHE A 67 -4.55 -11.14 -9.98
CA PHE A 67 -5.71 -12.00 -10.20
C PHE A 67 -5.25 -13.45 -10.00
N SER A 68 -5.21 -13.89 -8.74
CA SER A 68 -5.12 -15.29 -8.30
C SER A 68 -3.96 -16.19 -8.76
N ASP A 69 -3.14 -15.87 -9.77
CA ASP A 69 -2.18 -16.87 -10.32
C ASP A 69 -0.85 -16.40 -10.93
N ALA A 70 -0.51 -15.10 -10.96
CA ALA A 70 0.77 -14.70 -11.55
C ALA A 70 1.92 -14.77 -10.53
N ALA A 71 2.87 -15.66 -10.80
CA ALA A 71 4.13 -15.74 -10.08
C ALA A 71 4.85 -14.38 -10.04
N LEU A 72 5.28 -13.99 -8.85
CA LEU A 72 6.44 -13.15 -8.54
C LEU A 72 6.88 -12.20 -9.67
N SER A 73 6.17 -11.10 -9.88
CA SER A 73 6.82 -9.91 -10.41
C SER A 73 7.42 -9.17 -9.21
N CYS A 74 8.67 -9.44 -8.85
CA CYS A 74 9.36 -8.59 -7.88
C CYS A 74 9.75 -7.29 -8.58
N SER A 75 8.80 -6.37 -8.76
CA SER A 75 9.05 -5.01 -9.27
C SER A 75 9.68 -4.11 -8.19
N SER A 76 10.41 -4.66 -7.21
CA SER A 76 10.94 -3.92 -6.07
C SER A 76 12.29 -3.25 -6.38
N ALA A 77 12.41 -2.59 -7.53
CA ALA A 77 13.60 -1.81 -7.88
C ALA A 77 13.64 -0.44 -7.17
N GLN A 78 12.60 -0.08 -6.40
CA GLN A 78 12.48 1.22 -5.75
C GLN A 78 12.80 1.12 -4.24
N PRO A 79 13.78 1.88 -3.72
CA PRO A 79 14.06 1.95 -2.28
C PRO A 79 12.84 2.43 -1.49
N GLY A 80 12.16 1.52 -0.78
CA GLY A 80 11.00 1.84 0.07
C GLY A 80 9.86 0.83 -0.02
N ALA A 81 9.62 0.24 -1.19
CA ALA A 81 8.61 -0.81 -1.36
C ALA A 81 8.92 -2.05 -0.49
N THR A 82 10.20 -2.45 -0.46
CA THR A 82 10.69 -3.55 0.38
C THR A 82 10.53 -3.31 1.88
N ARG A 83 10.45 -2.06 2.37
CA ARG A 83 10.26 -1.80 3.81
C ARG A 83 8.82 -2.01 4.27
N CYS A 84 7.86 -1.87 3.36
CA CYS A 84 6.44 -2.05 3.66
C CYS A 84 5.98 -3.49 3.44
N MET A 85 6.73 -4.29 2.67
CA MET A 85 6.35 -5.65 2.34
C MET A 85 6.34 -6.58 3.56
N ALA A 86 5.37 -7.49 3.59
CA ALA A 86 5.14 -8.41 4.70
C ALA A 86 6.22 -9.50 4.80
N PRO A 87 6.59 -9.94 6.02
CA PRO A 87 7.69 -10.88 6.23
C PRO A 87 7.46 -12.24 5.55
N GLU A 88 6.21 -12.68 5.44
CA GLU A 88 5.83 -13.93 4.76
C GLU A 88 6.06 -13.91 3.24
N ILE A 89 6.25 -12.72 2.65
CA ILE A 89 6.60 -12.56 1.23
C ILE A 89 8.12 -12.73 1.04
N PHE A 90 8.94 -12.35 2.03
CA PHE A 90 10.39 -12.48 1.98
C PHE A 90 10.89 -13.89 2.27
N ASP A 91 10.23 -14.57 3.20
CA ASP A 91 10.65 -15.88 3.71
C ASP A 91 9.44 -16.80 3.88
N PRO A 92 8.84 -17.29 2.77
CA PRO A 92 7.65 -18.13 2.83
C PRO A 92 7.90 -19.43 3.61
N ASP A 93 9.12 -19.97 3.56
CA ASP A 93 9.50 -21.21 4.25
C ASP A 93 9.38 -21.06 5.78
N ARG A 94 9.85 -19.94 6.33
CA ARG A 94 9.70 -19.65 7.76
C ARG A 94 8.24 -19.57 8.21
N PHE A 95 7.34 -19.16 7.33
CA PHE A 95 5.91 -19.08 7.59
C PHE A 95 5.14 -20.33 7.14
N ARG A 96 5.84 -21.41 6.74
CA ARG A 96 5.25 -22.67 6.26
C ARG A 96 4.31 -22.49 5.07
N LEU A 97 4.61 -21.52 4.20
CA LEU A 97 3.87 -21.24 2.99
C LEU A 97 4.53 -21.94 1.79
N PRO A 98 3.77 -22.52 0.86
CA PRO A 98 4.32 -23.23 -0.29
C PRO A 98 5.01 -22.31 -1.30
N ARG A 99 4.66 -21.02 -1.30
CA ARG A 99 5.23 -19.98 -2.15
C ARG A 99 4.99 -18.60 -1.55
N ALA A 100 5.85 -17.65 -1.89
CA ALA A 100 5.58 -16.23 -1.63
C ALA A 100 4.39 -15.78 -2.49
N GLN A 101 3.31 -15.37 -1.83
CA GLN A 101 2.08 -14.92 -2.49
C GLN A 101 1.51 -13.74 -1.73
N HIS A 102 1.25 -12.65 -2.45
CA HIS A 102 0.53 -11.52 -1.88
C HIS A 102 -0.91 -11.92 -1.54
N THR A 103 -1.31 -11.59 -0.32
CA THR A 103 -2.64 -11.84 0.25
C THR A 103 -3.25 -10.55 0.79
N PRO A 104 -4.57 -10.51 1.05
CA PRO A 104 -5.18 -9.41 1.78
C PRO A 104 -4.48 -9.12 3.11
N ALA A 105 -4.00 -10.15 3.82
CA ALA A 105 -3.25 -9.98 5.06
C ALA A 105 -1.90 -9.27 4.84
N SER A 106 -1.18 -9.62 3.76
CA SER A 106 0.07 -8.93 3.41
C SER A 106 -0.14 -7.47 3.03
N ASP A 107 -1.26 -7.12 2.38
CA ASP A 107 -1.64 -5.71 2.14
C ASP A 107 -1.89 -4.96 3.45
N MET A 108 -2.53 -5.62 4.43
CA MET A 108 -2.78 -5.02 5.74
C MET A 108 -1.49 -4.79 6.55
N TYR A 109 -0.49 -5.64 6.39
CA TYR A 109 0.84 -5.38 6.93
C TYR A 109 1.47 -4.14 6.29
N SER A 110 1.46 -4.07 4.94
CA SER A 110 1.95 -2.92 4.19
C SER A 110 1.22 -1.62 4.55
N PHE A 111 -0.09 -1.71 4.81
CA PHE A 111 -0.89 -0.61 5.32
C PHE A 111 -0.37 -0.13 6.67
N GLY A 112 -0.16 -1.04 7.64
CA GLY A 112 0.40 -0.71 8.96
C GLY A 112 1.76 -0.01 8.88
N GLN A 113 2.66 -0.51 8.02
CA GLN A 113 3.96 0.13 7.79
C GLN A 113 3.81 1.53 7.18
N THR A 114 2.86 1.68 6.26
CA THR A 114 2.59 2.97 5.61
C THR A 114 1.99 3.97 6.58
N THR A 115 1.06 3.55 7.45
CA THR A 115 0.47 4.41 8.49
C THR A 115 1.51 4.87 9.51
N TRP A 116 2.41 3.97 9.92
CA TRP A 116 3.52 4.32 10.79
C TRP A 116 4.45 5.36 10.14
N GLN A 117 4.75 5.19 8.84
CA GLN A 117 5.64 6.09 8.13
C GLN A 117 5.06 7.52 7.96
N VAL A 118 3.74 7.66 7.91
CA VAL A 118 3.09 8.99 7.87
C VAL A 118 2.97 9.63 9.26
N GLY A 119 3.39 8.96 10.33
CA GLY A 119 3.48 9.55 11.67
C GLY A 119 2.14 9.58 12.42
N ILE A 120 1.36 8.51 12.29
CA ILE A 120 0.30 8.15 13.25
C ILE A 120 0.83 7.08 14.20
#